data_AF-A0A8C6P0T9-F1
#
_entry.id   AF-A0A8C6P0T9-F1
#
_cell.length_a   1.000
_cell.length_b   1.000
_cell.length_c   1.000
_cell.angle_alpha   90.00
_cell.angle_beta   90.00
_cell.angle_gamma   90.00
#
_symmetry.space_group_name_H-M   'P 1'
#
loop_
_entity.id
_entity.type
_entity.pdbx_description
1 polymer ?
#
loop_
_entity_poly.entity_id
_entity_poly.type
_entity_poly.pdbx_seq_one_letter_code
_entity_poly.pdbx_strand_id
1 'polypeptide(L)'
;DSNLEQLLWTQFTQCFQNCRPGVLTPVEPELKALLYLLLWRFTLYSSNATVGQSLLSLRYHDTYSSSPLYTPLSSRQKLGLAMLTLLPRWLQERSHHFLPCLGLGSRGAASESDDSLLRLGLRNSLILVSGLTKLASLFNFLVFLRNGRHPTLAERIAGALTVFSKPNVVRDVPYQYMNRELLWHGFAEFLIFLLPLINVRKLKAAALSCVFGNSSDKKGAKKGKDVWKECGLCGDWPTMPHTVGCQHVFCYYCITSHSIADANLTCPKCGAEAGAPESVKMSVQIVER
;
A
#
# COMPACT_ATOMS: atom_id res chain seq x y z
N ASP A 1 4.28 18.47 -5.79
CA ASP A 1 5.74 18.78 -5.76
C ASP A 1 6.35 18.64 -4.37
N SER A 2 5.75 19.19 -3.30
CA SER A 2 6.23 18.99 -1.92
C SER A 2 6.41 17.53 -1.52
N ASN A 3 5.49 16.65 -1.92
CA ASN A 3 5.61 15.22 -1.62
C ASN A 3 6.78 14.55 -2.37
N LEU A 4 7.09 15.01 -3.59
CA LEU A 4 8.23 14.50 -4.36
C LEU A 4 9.54 14.99 -3.75
N GLU A 5 9.59 16.26 -3.35
CA GLU A 5 10.69 16.84 -2.60
C GLU A 5 10.94 16.07 -1.31
N GLN A 6 9.88 15.76 -0.55
CA GLN A 6 9.97 14.96 0.66
C GLN A 6 10.46 13.53 0.37
N LEU A 7 9.96 12.88 -0.68
CA LEU A 7 10.41 11.54 -1.06
C LEU A 7 11.91 11.54 -1.41
N LEU A 8 12.34 12.47 -2.26
CA LEU A 8 13.74 12.61 -2.64
C LEU A 8 14.62 12.95 -1.44
N TRP A 9 14.15 13.82 -0.54
CA TRP A 9 14.83 14.11 0.71
C TRP A 9 14.96 12.86 1.59
N THR A 10 13.89 12.07 1.75
CA THR A 10 13.96 10.84 2.56
C THR A 10 14.97 9.84 1.98
N GLN A 11 14.98 9.63 0.67
CA GLN A 11 15.97 8.76 0.02
C GLN A 11 17.39 9.34 0.14
N PHE A 12 17.54 10.66 0.04
CA PHE A 12 18.83 11.32 0.23
C PHE A 12 19.35 11.14 1.67
N THR A 13 18.51 11.35 2.69
CA THR A 13 18.88 11.15 4.10
C THR A 13 19.22 9.69 4.41
N GLN A 14 18.57 8.72 3.75
CA GLN A 14 18.92 7.31 3.87
C GLN A 14 20.38 7.02 3.53
N CYS A 15 20.95 7.70 2.53
CA CYS A 15 22.37 7.56 2.17
C CYS A 15 23.33 8.03 3.28
N PHE A 16 22.88 8.90 4.18
CA PHE A 16 23.68 9.47 5.27
C PHE A 16 23.37 8.86 6.65
N GLN A 17 22.64 7.73 6.70
CA GLN A 17 22.30 7.05 7.96
C GLN A 17 23.51 6.62 8.80
N ASN A 18 24.66 6.37 8.15
CA ASN A 18 25.90 5.95 8.81
C ASN A 18 26.75 7.14 9.29
N CYS A 19 26.36 8.38 9.00
CA CYS A 19 27.08 9.57 9.43
C CYS A 19 26.66 9.98 10.85
N ARG A 20 27.54 10.70 11.56
CA ARG A 20 27.20 11.23 12.90
C ARG A 20 25.92 12.08 12.83
N PRO A 21 24.96 11.85 13.74
CA PRO A 21 23.76 12.67 13.81
C PRO A 21 24.15 14.12 14.12
N GLY A 22 23.63 15.08 13.34
CA GLY A 22 23.87 16.52 13.54
C GLY A 22 24.83 17.19 12.54
N VAL A 23 25.54 16.45 11.68
CA VAL A 23 26.36 17.06 10.61
C VAL A 23 25.48 17.65 9.50
N LEU A 24 24.31 17.04 9.26
CA LEU A 24 23.40 17.44 8.17
C LEU A 24 22.46 18.58 8.55
N THR A 25 22.17 18.77 9.85
CA THR A 25 21.18 19.75 10.33
C THR A 25 21.50 21.22 9.99
N PRO A 26 22.77 21.72 9.98
CA PRO A 26 23.03 23.10 9.62
C PRO A 26 22.91 23.39 8.11
N VAL A 27 23.12 22.36 7.27
CA VAL A 27 23.13 22.45 5.79
C VAL A 27 21.82 21.95 5.18
N GLU A 28 20.95 21.33 5.96
CA GLU A 28 19.63 20.83 5.55
C GLU A 28 18.82 21.82 4.68
N PRO A 29 18.62 23.10 5.07
CA PRO A 29 17.83 24.03 4.26
C PRO A 29 18.51 24.38 2.92
N GLU A 30 19.84 24.43 2.87
CA GLU A 30 20.62 24.65 1.65
C GLU A 30 20.46 23.46 0.69
N LEU A 31 20.54 22.24 1.22
CA LEU A 31 20.41 21.01 0.44
C LEU A 31 18.98 20.84 -0.11
N LYS A 32 17.95 21.13 0.69
CA LYS A 32 16.55 21.12 0.21
C LYS A 32 16.32 22.15 -0.89
N ALA A 33 16.84 23.37 -0.72
CA ALA A 33 16.76 24.39 -1.76
C ALA A 33 17.49 23.97 -3.05
N LEU A 34 18.69 23.38 -2.93
CA LEU A 34 19.44 22.84 -4.06
C LEU A 34 18.68 21.71 -4.78
N LEU A 35 18.08 20.79 -4.03
CA LEU A 35 17.26 19.70 -4.57
C LEU A 35 16.07 20.26 -5.35
N TYR A 36 15.37 21.23 -4.78
CA TYR A 36 14.27 21.90 -5.48
C TYR A 36 14.77 22.62 -6.74
N LEU A 37 15.91 23.33 -6.69
CA LEU A 37 16.47 24.01 -7.86
C LEU A 37 16.83 23.03 -8.98
N LEU A 38 17.37 21.86 -8.63
CA LEU A 38 17.62 20.77 -9.59
C LEU A 38 16.31 20.29 -10.20
N LEU A 39 15.29 19.99 -9.37
CA LEU A 39 13.97 19.61 -9.86
C LEU A 39 13.41 20.66 -10.81
N TRP A 40 13.44 21.93 -10.41
CA TRP A 40 12.97 23.05 -11.22
C TRP A 40 13.72 23.16 -12.55
N ARG A 41 15.04 23.00 -12.54
CA ARG A 41 15.90 23.06 -13.74
C ARG A 41 15.61 21.93 -14.73
N PHE A 42 15.34 20.72 -14.23
CA PHE A 42 15.06 19.56 -15.08
C PHE A 42 13.59 19.46 -15.50
N THR A 43 12.65 20.07 -14.78
CA THR A 43 11.21 19.93 -15.03
C THR A 43 10.61 21.22 -15.59
N LEU A 44 10.52 22.28 -14.78
CA LEU A 44 9.85 23.52 -15.14
C LEU A 44 10.61 24.29 -16.22
N TYR A 45 11.94 24.36 -16.13
CA TYR A 45 12.75 25.07 -17.12
C TYR A 45 12.70 24.39 -18.50
N SER A 46 12.79 23.06 -18.55
CA SER A 46 12.82 22.26 -19.79
C SER A 46 11.43 22.07 -20.40
N SER A 47 10.44 21.73 -19.57
CA SER A 47 9.13 21.20 -20.00
C SER A 47 7.97 22.14 -19.73
N ASN A 48 8.22 23.32 -19.16
CA ASN A 48 7.20 24.30 -18.74
C ASN A 48 6.12 23.70 -17.83
N ALA A 49 6.43 22.63 -17.10
CA ALA A 49 5.51 21.93 -16.22
C ALA A 49 6.25 21.38 -15.01
N THR A 50 5.57 21.30 -13.88
CA THR A 50 6.07 20.53 -12.73
C THR A 50 5.87 19.03 -12.96
N VAL A 51 6.53 18.19 -12.15
CA VAL A 51 6.40 16.73 -12.28
C VAL A 51 4.94 16.29 -12.14
N GLY A 52 4.23 16.81 -11.13
CA GLY A 52 2.81 16.49 -10.94
C GLY A 52 1.94 16.96 -12.10
N GLN A 53 2.22 18.15 -12.64
CA GLN A 53 1.50 18.66 -13.82
C GLN A 53 1.75 17.80 -15.05
N SER A 54 2.99 17.37 -15.27
CA SER A 54 3.35 16.49 -16.39
C SER A 54 2.57 15.17 -16.34
N LEU A 55 2.43 14.56 -15.15
CA LEU A 55 1.62 13.34 -14.96
C LEU A 55 0.14 13.56 -15.30
N LEU A 56 -0.38 14.76 -15.07
CA LEU A 56 -1.76 15.15 -15.36
C LEU A 56 -1.92 15.76 -16.77
N SER A 57 -0.86 15.70 -17.60
CA SER A 57 -0.84 16.35 -18.93
C SER A 57 -1.16 17.86 -18.87
N LEU A 58 -0.74 18.55 -17.81
CA LEU A 58 -0.85 19.99 -17.61
C LEU A 58 0.50 20.68 -17.89
N ARG A 59 0.45 21.92 -18.38
CA ARG A 59 1.60 22.79 -18.63
C ARG A 59 1.29 24.23 -18.25
N TYR A 60 2.32 25.01 -17.93
CA TYR A 60 2.20 26.44 -17.72
C TYR A 60 2.15 27.21 -19.04
N HIS A 61 1.24 28.17 -19.09
CA HIS A 61 1.02 29.11 -20.16
C HIS A 61 1.19 30.53 -19.63
N ASP A 62 1.82 31.39 -20.42
CA ASP A 62 2.00 32.80 -20.09
C ASP A 62 0.70 33.59 -20.31
N THR A 63 0.22 34.26 -19.27
CA THR A 63 -0.99 35.10 -19.34
C THR A 63 -0.74 36.55 -19.73
N TYR A 64 0.52 37.01 -19.69
CA TYR A 64 0.87 38.37 -20.09
C TYR A 64 0.94 38.53 -21.61
N SER A 65 1.18 37.43 -22.33
CA SER A 65 1.05 37.39 -23.78
C SER A 65 -0.42 37.29 -24.17
N SER A 66 -0.95 38.28 -24.87
CA SER A 66 -2.36 38.30 -25.33
C SER A 66 -2.63 37.40 -26.54
N SER A 67 -1.72 36.46 -26.85
CA SER A 67 -1.87 35.56 -27.99
C SER A 67 -2.89 34.45 -27.70
N PRO A 68 -3.80 34.13 -28.64
CA PRO A 68 -4.72 33.01 -28.50
C PRO A 68 -4.02 31.64 -28.65
N LEU A 69 -2.77 31.62 -29.13
CA LEU A 69 -1.96 30.42 -29.26
C LEU A 69 -1.15 30.16 -27.99
N TYR A 70 -0.86 28.89 -27.72
CA TYR A 70 -0.01 28.50 -26.59
C TYR A 70 1.37 29.18 -26.67
N THR A 71 1.65 30.01 -25.67
CA THR A 71 2.98 30.60 -25.46
C THR A 71 3.62 30.03 -24.18
N PRO A 72 4.85 29.48 -24.27
CA PRO A 72 5.58 29.04 -23.10
C PRO A 72 6.02 30.23 -22.24
N LEU A 73 6.30 29.98 -20.96
CA LEU A 73 6.77 31.03 -20.05
C LEU A 73 8.13 31.58 -20.46
N SER A 74 8.30 32.89 -20.31
CA SER A 74 9.61 33.54 -20.47
C SER A 74 10.60 33.08 -19.39
N SER A 75 11.89 33.12 -19.70
CA SER A 75 12.95 32.77 -18.74
C SER A 75 12.88 33.59 -17.44
N ARG A 76 12.43 34.85 -17.53
CA ARG A 76 12.24 35.73 -16.37
C ARG A 76 11.04 35.33 -15.52
N GLN A 77 9.91 35.00 -16.13
CA GLN A 77 8.75 34.50 -15.40
C GLN A 77 9.04 33.15 -14.74
N LYS A 78 9.76 32.25 -15.43
CA LYS A 78 10.21 30.98 -14.86
C LYS A 78 11.07 31.19 -13.62
N LEU A 79 12.07 32.06 -13.70
CA LEU A 79 12.95 32.38 -12.59
C LEU A 79 12.19 33.08 -11.46
N GLY A 80 11.31 34.03 -11.79
CA GLY A 80 10.46 34.73 -10.83
C GLY A 80 9.56 33.76 -10.07
N LEU A 81 8.94 32.81 -10.76
CA LEU A 81 8.13 31.75 -10.13
C LEU A 81 8.99 30.90 -9.18
N ALA A 82 10.17 30.46 -9.61
CA ALA A 82 11.08 29.68 -8.78
C ALA A 82 11.45 30.42 -7.49
N MET A 83 11.91 31.67 -7.64
CA MET A 83 12.33 32.51 -6.52
C MET A 83 11.17 32.79 -5.57
N LEU A 84 9.97 33.08 -6.09
CA LEU A 84 8.80 33.39 -5.28
C LEU A 84 8.28 32.17 -4.52
N THR A 85 8.52 30.96 -5.00
CA THR A 85 8.18 29.72 -4.28
C THR A 85 9.26 29.25 -3.31
N LEU A 86 10.53 29.43 -3.67
CA LEU A 86 11.68 28.94 -2.91
C LEU A 86 12.09 29.87 -1.79
N LEU A 87 12.25 31.15 -2.11
CA LEU A 87 12.88 32.13 -1.23
C LEU A 87 12.09 32.30 0.07
N PRO A 88 10.74 32.36 0.08
CA PRO A 88 10.00 32.47 1.33
C PRO A 88 10.17 31.24 2.23
N ARG A 89 10.20 30.03 1.66
CA ARG A 89 10.35 28.78 2.41
C ARG A 89 11.74 28.67 3.01
N TRP A 90 12.77 28.89 2.19
CA TRP A 90 14.15 28.89 2.64
C TRP A 90 14.39 29.98 3.69
N LEU A 91 13.89 31.19 3.46
CA LEU A 91 14.02 32.29 4.41
C LEU A 91 13.31 31.97 5.73
N GLN A 92 12.13 31.34 5.69
CA GLN A 92 11.42 30.94 6.90
C GLN A 92 12.20 29.90 7.70
N GLU A 93 12.68 28.82 7.07
CA GLU A 93 13.49 27.78 7.73
C GLU A 93 14.79 28.35 8.30
N ARG A 94 15.45 29.22 7.53
CA ARG A 94 16.72 29.83 7.92
C ARG A 94 16.56 30.95 8.96
N SER A 95 15.41 31.63 9.00
CA SER A 95 15.12 32.69 9.97
C SER A 95 15.23 32.20 11.41
N HIS A 96 14.91 30.94 11.67
CA HIS A 96 15.02 30.33 13.01
C HIS A 96 16.47 30.20 13.49
N HIS A 97 17.45 30.11 12.58
CA HIS A 97 18.89 30.06 12.90
C HIS A 97 19.55 31.45 12.86
N PHE A 98 19.10 32.32 11.95
CA PHE A 98 19.59 33.70 11.88
C PHE A 98 19.10 34.55 13.06
N LEU A 99 17.87 34.35 13.58
CA LEU A 99 17.37 35.11 14.72
C LEU A 99 18.31 34.99 15.95
N PRO A 100 18.74 33.81 16.40
CA PRO A 100 19.66 33.70 17.54
C PRO A 100 21.09 34.18 17.23
N CYS A 101 21.61 33.92 16.03
CA CYS A 101 22.99 34.27 15.65
C CYS A 101 23.16 35.79 15.43
N LEU A 102 22.09 36.47 15.01
CA LEU A 102 21.96 37.93 14.99
C LEU A 102 21.43 38.49 16.32
N GLY A 103 21.52 37.75 17.45
CA GLY A 103 21.16 38.27 18.78
C GLY A 103 19.68 38.65 18.99
N LEU A 104 18.77 38.24 18.10
CA LEU A 104 17.31 38.40 18.26
C LEU A 104 16.66 37.27 19.08
N GLY A 105 17.47 36.42 19.74
CA GLY A 105 17.00 35.43 20.70
C GLY A 105 16.63 36.08 22.05
N SER A 106 15.56 35.62 22.68
CA SER A 106 15.01 36.15 23.94
C SER A 106 15.91 36.01 25.19
N ARG A 107 17.22 35.76 25.06
CA ARG A 107 18.06 35.43 26.21
C ARG A 107 19.51 35.88 26.06
N GLY A 108 19.87 36.93 26.79
CA GLY A 108 21.27 37.27 27.11
C GLY A 108 21.62 38.73 26.83
N ALA A 109 21.70 39.53 27.89
CA ALA A 109 22.19 40.89 27.89
C ALA A 109 23.69 40.96 27.54
N ALA A 110 24.08 41.89 26.66
CA ALA A 110 25.23 42.79 26.81
C ALA A 110 25.45 43.63 25.52
N SER A 111 25.48 44.95 25.69
CA SER A 111 26.07 45.98 24.81
C SER A 111 25.28 46.55 23.61
N GLU A 112 25.17 47.89 23.64
CA GLU A 112 24.90 48.88 22.57
C GLU A 112 23.44 49.08 22.08
N SER A 113 22.85 50.21 22.48
CA SER A 113 21.42 50.54 22.49
C SER A 113 20.75 50.88 21.15
N ASP A 114 21.50 51.18 20.08
CA ASP A 114 20.91 51.60 18.78
C ASP A 114 20.54 50.45 17.82
N ASP A 115 21.26 49.33 17.89
CA ASP A 115 21.01 48.17 17.03
C ASP A 115 19.72 47.41 17.45
N SER A 116 19.28 47.59 18.69
CA SER A 116 18.11 46.93 19.26
C SER A 116 16.77 47.38 18.63
N LEU A 117 16.65 48.66 18.27
CA LEU A 117 15.42 49.23 17.70
C LEU A 117 15.22 48.82 16.24
N LEU A 118 16.29 48.86 15.43
CA LEU A 118 16.25 48.40 14.04
C LEU A 118 15.97 46.89 13.96
N ARG A 119 16.56 46.11 14.87
CA ARG A 119 16.33 44.66 14.98
C ARG A 119 14.91 44.32 15.43
N LEU A 120 14.34 45.06 16.39
CA LEU A 120 12.94 44.89 16.80
C LEU A 120 11.97 45.27 15.67
N GLY A 121 12.27 46.35 14.94
CA GLY A 121 11.54 46.76 13.75
C GLY A 121 11.57 45.68 12.66
N LEU A 122 12.74 45.10 12.39
CA LEU A 122 12.89 44.01 11.42
C LEU A 122 12.09 42.77 11.83
N ARG A 123 12.13 42.37 13.10
CA ARG A 123 11.35 41.23 13.60
C ARG A 123 9.85 41.45 13.45
N ASN A 124 9.36 42.64 13.84
CA ASN A 124 7.96 42.98 13.68
C ASN A 124 7.56 43.04 12.20
N SER A 125 8.44 43.55 11.34
CA SER A 125 8.22 43.56 9.88
C SER A 125 8.11 42.15 9.31
N LEU A 126 8.95 41.19 9.74
CA LEU A 126 8.88 39.80 9.28
C LEU A 126 7.57 39.14 9.69
N ILE A 127 7.11 39.39 10.92
CA ILE A 127 5.82 38.89 11.42
C ILE A 127 4.67 39.50 10.63
N LEU A 128 4.70 40.82 10.39
CA LEU A 128 3.68 41.52 9.60
C LEU A 128 3.66 41.07 8.15
N VAL A 129 4.82 40.92 7.51
CA VAL A 129 4.95 40.42 6.12
C VAL A 129 4.44 38.99 6.02
N SER A 130 4.77 38.12 6.98
CA SER A 130 4.25 36.75 7.04
C SER A 130 2.72 36.75 7.16
N GLY A 131 2.17 37.58 8.06
CA GLY A 131 0.72 37.75 8.21
C GLY A 131 0.04 38.27 6.94
N LEU A 132 0.59 39.32 6.33
CA LEU A 132 0.07 39.92 5.11
C LEU A 132 0.15 38.94 3.93
N THR A 133 1.22 38.15 3.83
CA THR A 133 1.37 37.13 2.79
C THR A 133 0.32 36.03 2.94
N LYS A 134 0.00 35.60 4.17
CA LYS A 134 -1.07 34.64 4.43
C LYS A 134 -2.46 35.22 4.13
N LEU A 135 -2.69 36.49 4.44
CA LEU A 135 -3.94 37.17 4.09
C LEU A 135 -4.10 37.31 2.57
N ALA A 136 -3.02 37.69 1.88
CA ALA A 136 -2.99 37.79 0.43
C ALA A 136 -3.19 36.43 -0.25
N SER A 137 -2.64 35.34 0.32
CA SER A 137 -2.88 34.00 -0.20
C SER A 137 -4.32 33.53 0.02
N LEU A 138 -4.94 33.88 1.14
CA LEU A 138 -6.37 33.64 1.38
C LEU A 138 -7.25 34.41 0.38
N PHE A 139 -6.95 35.69 0.13
CA PHE A 139 -7.65 36.45 -0.89
C PHE A 139 -7.42 35.87 -2.29
N ASN A 140 -6.19 35.45 -2.61
CA ASN A 140 -5.89 34.76 -3.87
C ASN A 140 -6.74 33.51 -4.05
N PHE A 141 -6.88 32.70 -2.98
CA PHE A 141 -7.69 31.50 -2.95
C PHE A 141 -9.18 31.80 -3.15
N LEU A 142 -9.74 32.84 -2.51
CA LEU A 142 -11.13 33.24 -2.75
C LEU A 142 -11.39 33.65 -4.21
N VAL A 143 -10.47 34.43 -4.80
CA VAL A 143 -10.55 34.79 -6.23
C VAL A 143 -10.37 33.55 -7.12
N PHE A 144 -9.53 32.61 -6.72
CA PHE A 144 -9.36 31.33 -7.42
C PHE A 144 -10.65 30.50 -7.38
N LEU A 145 -11.38 30.45 -6.26
CA LEU A 145 -12.67 29.74 -6.20
C LEU A 145 -13.72 30.35 -7.14
N ARG A 146 -13.69 31.68 -7.35
CA ARG A 146 -14.62 32.35 -8.26
C ARG A 146 -14.25 32.20 -9.73
N ASN A 147 -12.96 32.31 -10.06
CA ASN A 147 -12.50 32.41 -11.46
C ASN A 147 -11.79 31.15 -11.99
N GLY A 148 -11.33 30.25 -11.12
CA GLY A 148 -10.66 28.99 -11.47
C GLY A 148 -9.26 29.10 -12.11
N ARG A 149 -8.64 30.29 -12.14
CA ARG A 149 -7.47 30.57 -13.00
C ARG A 149 -6.10 30.32 -12.33
N HIS A 150 -5.80 30.95 -11.20
CA HIS A 150 -4.48 30.87 -10.54
C HIS A 150 -4.59 30.33 -9.10
N PRO A 151 -4.24 29.04 -8.87
CA PRO A 151 -4.29 28.40 -7.56
C PRO A 151 -3.41 29.08 -6.50
N THR A 152 -2.18 29.46 -6.86
CA THR A 152 -1.22 30.06 -5.91
C THR A 152 -0.96 31.53 -6.20
N LEU A 153 -0.63 32.30 -5.15
CA LEU A 153 -0.25 33.71 -5.29
C LEU A 153 1.06 33.86 -6.10
N ALA A 154 1.97 32.89 -5.96
CA ALA A 154 3.21 32.88 -6.72
C ALA A 154 2.97 32.76 -8.23
N GLU A 155 2.06 31.88 -8.64
CA GLU A 155 1.62 31.74 -10.03
C GLU A 155 0.92 32.99 -10.54
N ARG A 156 0.09 33.65 -9.71
CA ARG A 156 -0.59 34.90 -10.10
C ARG A 156 0.41 36.03 -10.37
N ILE A 157 1.40 36.22 -9.49
CA ILE A 157 2.42 37.27 -9.67
C ILE A 157 3.29 36.96 -10.90
N ALA A 158 3.69 35.70 -11.08
CA ALA A 158 4.48 35.28 -12.23
C ALA A 158 3.68 35.24 -13.55
N GLY A 159 2.35 35.37 -13.50
CA GLY A 159 1.47 35.25 -14.67
C GLY A 159 1.42 33.85 -15.26
N ALA A 160 1.70 32.82 -14.45
CA ALA A 160 1.72 31.43 -14.85
C ALA A 160 0.30 30.84 -14.73
N LEU A 161 -0.28 30.43 -15.84
CA LEU A 161 -1.58 29.74 -15.87
C LEU A 161 -1.41 28.27 -16.21
N THR A 162 -2.06 27.38 -15.47
CA THR A 162 -2.08 25.96 -15.76
C THR A 162 -3.12 25.65 -16.84
N VAL A 163 -2.67 25.06 -17.95
CA VAL A 163 -3.50 24.68 -19.10
C VAL A 163 -3.21 23.23 -19.48
N PHE A 164 -4.19 22.53 -20.03
CA PHE A 164 -3.98 21.18 -20.58
C PHE A 164 -3.00 21.24 -21.77
N SER A 165 -1.94 20.45 -21.67
CA SER A 165 -0.91 20.28 -22.71
C SER A 165 -1.50 19.70 -24.01
N LYS A 166 -2.52 18.85 -23.87
CA LYS A 166 -3.25 18.20 -24.96
C LYS A 166 -4.73 18.20 -24.61
N PRO A 167 -5.59 18.91 -25.35
CA PRO A 167 -7.02 19.00 -25.05
C PRO A 167 -7.77 17.67 -25.26
N ASN A 168 -7.21 16.74 -26.04
CA ASN A 168 -7.85 15.47 -26.42
C ASN A 168 -7.07 14.24 -25.94
N VAL A 169 -6.70 14.19 -24.66
CA VAL A 169 -6.27 12.92 -24.07
C VAL A 169 -7.53 12.22 -23.58
N VAL A 170 -7.97 11.19 -24.31
CA VAL A 170 -8.97 10.24 -23.80
C VAL A 170 -8.41 9.74 -22.47
N ARG A 171 -9.10 10.07 -21.39
CA ARG A 171 -8.68 9.71 -20.04
C ARG A 171 -8.82 8.19 -19.92
N ASP A 172 -7.73 7.47 -20.18
CA ASP A 172 -7.64 6.03 -19.97
C ASP A 172 -7.86 5.77 -18.48
N VAL A 173 -9.08 5.37 -18.13
CA VAL A 173 -9.40 4.93 -16.76
C VAL A 173 -8.68 3.60 -16.56
N PRO A 174 -7.72 3.49 -15.63
CA PRO A 174 -6.95 2.27 -15.46
C PRO A 174 -7.84 1.21 -14.80
N TYR A 175 -8.53 0.42 -15.61
CA TYR A 175 -9.35 -0.71 -15.16
C TYR A 175 -8.52 -1.88 -14.63
N GLN A 176 -7.18 -1.78 -14.58
CA GLN A 176 -6.29 -2.87 -14.22
C GLN A 176 -6.58 -3.47 -12.84
N TYR A 177 -6.84 -2.62 -11.83
CA TYR A 177 -7.14 -3.08 -10.49
C TYR A 177 -8.54 -3.71 -10.41
N MET A 178 -9.54 -3.05 -10.99
CA MET A 178 -10.92 -3.54 -11.03
C MET A 178 -11.03 -4.87 -11.78
N ASN A 179 -10.35 -5.00 -12.91
CA ASN A 179 -10.33 -6.23 -13.71
C ASN A 179 -9.62 -7.37 -12.96
N ARG A 180 -8.54 -7.07 -12.23
CA ARG A 180 -7.86 -8.07 -11.40
C ARG A 180 -8.74 -8.56 -10.26
N GLU A 181 -9.43 -7.65 -9.58
CA GLU A 181 -10.34 -8.00 -8.49
C GLU A 181 -11.51 -8.84 -9.00
N LEU A 182 -12.12 -8.44 -10.12
CA LEU A 182 -13.21 -9.18 -10.76
C LEU A 182 -12.77 -10.58 -11.22
N LEU A 183 -11.58 -10.69 -11.79
CA LEU A 183 -11.00 -11.98 -12.19
C LEU A 183 -10.79 -12.90 -10.99
N TRP A 184 -10.22 -12.38 -9.89
CA TRP A 184 -9.97 -13.20 -8.71
C TRP A 184 -11.27 -13.64 -8.02
N HIS A 185 -12.27 -12.76 -7.93
CA HIS A 185 -13.59 -13.13 -7.42
C HIS A 185 -14.26 -14.19 -8.28
N GLY A 186 -14.33 -13.99 -9.61
CA GLY A 186 -14.94 -14.98 -10.51
C GLY A 186 -14.19 -16.32 -10.52
N PHE A 187 -12.87 -16.30 -10.42
CA PHE A 187 -12.07 -17.51 -10.28
C PHE A 187 -12.34 -18.24 -8.96
N ALA A 188 -12.48 -17.52 -7.85
CA ALA A 188 -12.81 -18.11 -6.55
C ALA A 188 -14.20 -18.75 -6.54
N GLU A 189 -15.20 -18.10 -7.12
CA GLU A 189 -16.56 -18.66 -7.26
C GLU A 189 -16.54 -19.96 -8.08
N PHE A 190 -15.79 -19.99 -9.19
CA PHE A 190 -15.61 -21.20 -9.98
C PHE A 190 -14.94 -22.34 -9.18
N LEU A 191 -13.89 -22.03 -8.41
CA LEU A 191 -13.22 -23.03 -7.57
C LEU A 191 -14.14 -23.61 -6.49
N ILE A 192 -15.03 -22.80 -5.91
CA ILE A 192 -16.01 -23.27 -4.91
C ILE A 192 -16.96 -24.29 -5.55
N PHE A 193 -17.39 -24.10 -6.81
CA PHE A 193 -18.21 -25.09 -7.51
C PHE A 193 -17.45 -26.36 -7.91
N LEU A 194 -16.14 -26.26 -8.18
CA LEU A 194 -15.30 -27.42 -8.46
C LEU A 194 -14.93 -28.20 -7.19
N LEU A 195 -14.92 -27.55 -6.02
CA LEU A 195 -14.46 -28.16 -4.77
C LEU A 195 -15.23 -29.45 -4.40
N PRO A 196 -16.57 -29.53 -4.52
CA PRO A 196 -17.33 -30.77 -4.27
C PRO A 196 -17.05 -31.88 -5.29
N LEU A 197 -16.59 -31.55 -6.50
CA LEU A 197 -16.29 -32.52 -7.55
C LEU A 197 -14.91 -33.17 -7.37
N ILE A 198 -14.03 -32.54 -6.58
CA ILE A 198 -12.72 -33.08 -6.27
C ILE A 198 -12.87 -34.11 -5.14
N ASN A 199 -12.73 -35.39 -5.48
CA ASN A 199 -12.63 -36.44 -4.47
C ASN A 199 -11.30 -36.30 -3.71
N VAL A 200 -11.30 -35.49 -2.66
CA VAL A 200 -10.15 -35.19 -1.80
C VAL A 200 -9.50 -36.46 -1.23
N ARG A 201 -10.23 -37.58 -1.12
CA ARG A 201 -9.70 -38.87 -0.65
C ARG A 201 -8.83 -39.53 -1.71
N LYS A 202 -9.28 -39.57 -2.97
CA LYS A 202 -8.48 -40.10 -4.10
C LYS A 202 -7.27 -39.21 -4.37
N LEU A 203 -7.44 -37.88 -4.32
CA LEU A 203 -6.32 -36.94 -4.48
C LEU A 203 -5.31 -37.04 -3.34
N LYS A 204 -5.76 -37.15 -2.09
CA LYS A 204 -4.88 -37.36 -0.93
C LYS A 204 -4.16 -38.70 -1.01
N ALA A 205 -4.84 -39.78 -1.39
CA ALA A 205 -4.22 -41.10 -1.57
C ALA A 205 -3.20 -41.08 -2.71
N ALA A 206 -3.51 -40.44 -3.84
CA ALA A 206 -2.59 -40.27 -4.97
C ALA A 206 -1.39 -39.39 -4.61
N ALA A 207 -1.61 -38.26 -3.95
CA ALA A 207 -0.55 -37.36 -3.49
C ALA A 207 0.34 -38.03 -2.43
N LEU A 208 -0.24 -38.76 -1.47
CA LEU A 208 0.51 -39.54 -0.50
C LEU A 208 1.26 -40.68 -1.16
N SER A 209 0.70 -41.39 -2.15
CA SER A 209 1.43 -42.43 -2.90
C SER A 209 2.53 -41.88 -3.81
N CYS A 210 2.40 -40.62 -4.24
CA CYS A 210 3.38 -39.95 -5.09
C CYS A 210 4.52 -39.32 -4.28
N VAL A 211 4.23 -38.83 -3.07
CA VAL A 211 5.21 -38.24 -2.14
C VAL A 211 5.88 -39.31 -1.28
N PHE A 212 5.11 -40.29 -0.79
CA PHE A 212 5.60 -41.50 -0.13
C PHE A 212 5.52 -42.65 -1.13
N GLY A 213 6.58 -42.82 -1.92
CA GLY A 213 6.65 -43.82 -2.98
C GLY A 213 6.18 -45.21 -2.53
N ASN A 214 5.44 -45.88 -3.42
CA ASN A 214 4.92 -47.25 -3.29
C ASN A 214 5.90 -48.17 -2.56
N SER A 215 5.70 -48.33 -1.26
CA SER A 215 6.20 -49.49 -0.53
C SER A 215 5.10 -50.54 -0.60
N SER A 216 5.17 -51.35 -1.65
CA SER A 216 4.37 -52.55 -1.81
C SER A 216 4.72 -53.54 -0.70
N ASP A 217 4.10 -53.43 0.48
CA ASP A 217 4.13 -54.50 1.47
C ASP A 217 2.85 -55.33 1.31
N LYS A 218 2.91 -56.30 0.40
CA LYS A 218 2.01 -57.46 0.41
C LYS A 218 2.26 -58.23 1.72
N LYS A 219 1.56 -57.88 2.80
CA LYS A 219 1.47 -58.74 3.99
C LYS A 219 0.04 -59.18 4.23
N GLY A 220 -0.23 -60.38 3.73
CA GLY A 220 -0.63 -61.51 4.56
C GLY A 220 -1.80 -61.27 5.51
N ALA A 221 -2.94 -61.87 5.14
CA ALA A 221 -4.01 -62.23 6.05
C ALA A 221 -3.49 -62.76 7.40
N LYS A 222 -3.57 -61.93 8.44
CA LYS A 222 -3.55 -62.39 9.84
C LYS A 222 -4.93 -62.18 10.44
N LYS A 223 -5.70 -63.25 10.37
CA LYS A 223 -6.90 -63.53 11.14
C LYS A 223 -6.50 -63.59 12.62
N GLY A 224 -7.02 -62.71 13.48
CA GLY A 224 -6.90 -62.88 14.93
C GLY A 224 -6.96 -61.60 15.78
N LYS A 225 -8.16 -61.31 16.31
CA LYS A 225 -8.42 -60.69 17.64
C LYS A 225 -8.19 -59.19 17.91
N ASP A 226 -7.82 -58.34 16.94
CA ASP A 226 -7.70 -56.88 17.17
C ASP A 226 -8.57 -56.03 16.24
N VAL A 227 -9.81 -56.47 16.00
CA VAL A 227 -10.66 -55.90 14.94
C VAL A 227 -11.26 -54.52 15.29
N TRP A 228 -11.20 -54.10 16.56
CA TRP A 228 -11.95 -52.92 17.06
C TRP A 228 -11.05 -51.79 17.58
N LYS A 229 -9.84 -51.62 17.04
CA LYS A 229 -8.91 -50.57 17.47
C LYS A 229 -8.97 -49.29 16.64
N GLU A 230 -9.30 -49.40 15.36
CA GLU A 230 -9.31 -48.26 14.43
C GLU A 230 -10.50 -48.35 13.47
N CYS A 231 -10.98 -47.18 13.05
CA CYS A 231 -11.98 -47.04 12.00
C CYS A 231 -11.35 -47.38 10.65
N GLY A 232 -11.95 -48.31 9.91
CA GLY A 232 -11.44 -48.73 8.59
C GLY A 232 -11.48 -47.65 7.49
N LEU A 233 -11.98 -46.44 7.79
CA LEU A 233 -12.07 -45.30 6.87
C LEU A 233 -11.18 -44.11 7.29
N CYS A 234 -11.22 -43.68 8.56
CA CYS A 234 -10.41 -42.55 9.03
C CYS A 234 -9.11 -42.95 9.72
N GLY A 235 -8.97 -44.21 10.19
CA GLY A 235 -7.80 -44.69 10.92
C GLY A 235 -7.76 -44.30 12.40
N ASP A 236 -8.72 -43.49 12.87
CA ASP A 236 -8.83 -43.08 14.28
C ASP A 236 -9.73 -44.03 15.09
N TRP A 237 -9.77 -43.85 16.42
CA TRP A 237 -10.68 -44.59 17.29
C TRP A 237 -12.15 -44.36 16.86
N PRO A 238 -12.94 -45.42 16.67
CA PRO A 238 -14.26 -45.29 16.07
C PRO A 238 -15.23 -44.53 16.98
N THR A 239 -15.70 -43.36 16.51
CA THR A 239 -16.76 -42.59 17.18
C THR A 239 -18.11 -43.14 16.77
N MET A 240 -18.84 -43.71 17.75
CA MET A 240 -20.08 -44.47 17.53
C MET A 240 -19.84 -45.60 16.50
N PRO A 241 -19.31 -46.75 16.92
CA PRO A 241 -18.85 -47.82 16.03
C PRO A 241 -20.01 -48.52 15.31
N HIS A 242 -19.90 -48.63 13.98
CA HIS A 242 -20.84 -49.36 13.13
C HIS A 242 -20.14 -50.41 12.28
N THR A 243 -20.84 -51.51 12.01
CA THR A 243 -20.45 -52.56 11.08
C THR A 243 -21.46 -52.62 9.93
N VAL A 244 -21.03 -53.17 8.80
CA VAL A 244 -21.84 -53.25 7.58
C VAL A 244 -21.95 -54.69 7.08
N GLY A 245 -22.31 -55.61 7.99
CA GLY A 245 -22.41 -57.05 7.68
C GLY A 245 -21.07 -57.81 7.59
N CYS A 246 -19.96 -57.14 7.87
CA CYS A 246 -18.63 -57.75 7.98
C CYS A 246 -18.00 -57.44 9.35
N GLN A 247 -16.82 -58.02 9.63
CA GLN A 247 -16.15 -57.83 10.92
C GLN A 247 -15.51 -56.45 11.10
N HIS A 248 -15.39 -55.63 10.05
CA HIS A 248 -14.73 -54.32 10.13
C HIS A 248 -15.59 -53.24 10.78
N VAL A 249 -14.98 -52.41 11.63
CA VAL A 249 -15.62 -51.31 12.36
C VAL A 249 -15.32 -49.95 11.72
N PHE A 250 -16.33 -49.09 11.67
CA PHE A 250 -16.26 -47.73 11.14
C PHE A 250 -16.93 -46.75 12.10
N CYS A 251 -16.55 -45.46 12.06
CA CYS A 251 -17.34 -44.41 12.72
C CYS A 251 -18.69 -44.25 12.01
N TYR A 252 -19.74 -43.91 12.77
CA TYR A 252 -21.07 -43.58 12.21
C TYR A 252 -20.96 -42.59 11.04
N TYR A 253 -20.33 -41.43 11.25
CA TYR A 253 -20.20 -40.42 10.21
C TYR A 253 -19.39 -40.89 9.00
N CYS A 254 -18.37 -41.73 9.22
CA CYS A 254 -17.52 -42.24 8.15
C CYS A 254 -18.32 -43.17 7.23
N ILE A 255 -19.03 -44.15 7.81
CA ILE A 255 -19.76 -45.13 7.01
C ILE A 255 -21.01 -44.52 6.36
N THR A 256 -21.72 -43.63 7.06
CA THR A 256 -22.86 -42.90 6.50
C THR A 256 -22.44 -41.95 5.38
N SER A 257 -21.28 -41.28 5.50
CA SER A 257 -20.73 -40.49 4.39
C SER A 257 -20.40 -41.36 3.17
N HIS A 258 -19.95 -42.59 3.40
CA HIS A 258 -19.60 -43.54 2.34
C HIS A 258 -20.85 -44.11 1.66
N SER A 259 -21.92 -44.37 2.42
CA SER A 259 -23.20 -44.83 1.85
C SER A 259 -23.93 -43.76 1.06
N ILE A 260 -23.72 -42.48 1.38
CA ILE A 260 -24.27 -41.35 0.61
C ILE A 260 -23.48 -41.15 -0.69
N ALA A 261 -22.15 -41.36 -0.64
CA ALA A 261 -21.28 -41.15 -1.80
C ALA A 261 -21.37 -42.28 -2.84
N ASP A 262 -21.53 -43.54 -2.41
CA ASP A 262 -21.59 -44.71 -3.30
C ASP A 262 -22.95 -45.42 -3.16
N ALA A 263 -23.69 -45.54 -4.27
CA ALA A 263 -25.02 -46.16 -4.30
C ALA A 263 -25.02 -47.66 -3.93
N ASN A 264 -23.88 -48.34 -4.13
CA ASN A 264 -23.68 -49.73 -3.75
C ASN A 264 -22.73 -49.79 -2.56
N LEU A 265 -23.29 -49.91 -1.36
CA LEU A 265 -22.49 -50.00 -0.14
C LEU A 265 -21.68 -51.31 -0.17
N THR A 266 -20.37 -51.19 -0.29
CA THR A 266 -19.43 -52.29 -0.15
C THR A 266 -18.46 -51.97 0.97
N CYS A 267 -17.97 -52.99 1.67
CA CYS A 267 -16.96 -52.76 2.69
C CYS A 267 -15.64 -52.29 2.03
N PRO A 268 -15.09 -51.11 2.38
CA PRO A 268 -13.85 -50.61 1.78
C PRO A 268 -12.60 -51.44 2.15
N LYS A 269 -12.68 -52.32 3.16
CA LYS A 269 -11.56 -53.18 3.61
C LYS A 269 -11.59 -54.59 3.00
N CYS A 270 -12.76 -55.20 2.79
CA CYS A 270 -12.87 -56.56 2.25
C CYS A 270 -13.72 -56.71 0.98
N GLY A 271 -14.38 -55.65 0.51
CA GLY A 271 -15.22 -55.69 -0.68
C GLY A 271 -16.50 -56.52 -0.54
N ALA A 272 -16.86 -56.96 0.68
CA ALA A 272 -18.10 -57.69 0.91
C ALA A 272 -19.32 -56.77 0.69
N GLU A 273 -20.39 -57.33 0.11
CA GLU A 273 -21.69 -56.65 0.02
C GLU A 273 -22.15 -56.26 1.41
N ALA A 274 -22.34 -54.95 1.61
CA ALA A 274 -22.62 -54.42 2.92
C ALA A 274 -24.12 -54.26 3.14
N GLY A 275 -24.60 -54.83 4.25
CA GLY A 275 -25.95 -54.58 4.76
C GLY A 275 -26.11 -53.17 5.34
N ALA A 276 -27.30 -52.85 5.85
CA ALA A 276 -27.52 -51.60 6.57
C ALA A 276 -26.52 -51.44 7.74
N PRO A 277 -26.00 -50.23 8.00
CA PRO A 277 -25.01 -50.01 9.06
C PRO A 277 -25.64 -50.26 10.43
N GLU A 278 -25.15 -51.27 11.15
CA GLU A 278 -25.64 -51.64 12.47
C GLU A 278 -24.69 -51.13 13.56
N SER A 279 -25.26 -50.62 14.66
CA SER A 279 -24.47 -50.12 15.79
C SER A 279 -23.85 -51.29 16.57
N VAL A 280 -22.55 -51.23 16.82
CA VAL A 280 -21.86 -52.21 17.65
C VAL A 280 -21.85 -51.75 19.10
N LYS A 281 -22.42 -52.56 20.01
CA LYS A 281 -22.28 -52.34 21.45
C LYS A 281 -20.91 -52.86 21.91
N MET A 282 -19.96 -51.96 22.12
CA MET A 282 -18.69 -52.31 22.76
C MET A 282 -18.91 -52.45 24.28
N SER A 283 -18.81 -53.67 24.81
CA SER A 283 -18.75 -53.87 26.26
C SER A 283 -17.36 -53.48 26.75
N VAL A 284 -17.23 -52.27 27.28
CA VAL A 284 -15.99 -51.82 27.93
C VAL A 284 -15.90 -52.53 29.28
N GLN A 285 -15.07 -53.57 29.38
CA GLN A 285 -14.63 -54.06 30.69
C GLN A 285 -13.60 -53.05 31.23
N ILE A 286 -14.03 -52.26 32.22
CA ILE A 286 -13.14 -51.39 32.97
C ILE A 286 -12.29 -52.32 33.85
N VAL A 287 -11.04 -52.54 33.46
CA VAL A 287 -10.05 -53.14 34.37
C VAL A 287 -9.62 -52.02 35.32
N GLU A 288 -10.24 -51.97 36.50
CA GLU A 288 -9.74 -51.16 37.61
C GLU A 288 -8.35 -51.67 37.99
N ARG A 289 -7.37 -50.77 37.95
CA ARG A 289 -6.02 -50.99 38.47
C ARG A 289 -5.52 -49.73 39.14
#